data_AF-A0A1I7NS00-F1
#
_entry.id   AF-A0A1I7NS00-F1
#
_cell.length_a   1.000
_cell.length_b   1.000
_cell.length_c   1.000
_cell.angle_alpha   90.00
_cell.angle_beta   90.00
_cell.angle_gamma   90.00
#
_symmetry.space_group_name_H-M   'P 1'
#
loop_
_entity.id
_entity.type
_entity.pdbx_description
1 polymer ?
#
loop_
_entity_poly.entity_id
_entity_poly.type
_entity_poly.pdbx_seq_one_letter_code
_entity_poly.pdbx_strand_id
1 'polypeptide(L)'
;MLFSVGPGSRRSIEGGIGFFRTLAKRGDYDQICVMAWRGSAAIFGVLVLLGVHPRAVAADDNQAQTCTLEPGPIRTVTRIVDGETIILDDGKVVRLIGALAPRARDANAAHGAWPPEVDTIRALSDLVLAKKIKLAFAGRRIDRYGRTLAHVFVDDHGQQSWVQGALLAKGFARAYGFPESFTCSAELLAHEAEAREKRLGLWNNGVYRTLPADRAGEVMKQRGKYVRVTGTVASIGRTKSAAYINFSNDWQTDFTARVDKKVLAANPEFDRALDGLTGKTVVVRGWIERRNGPMIDIADPSQLEMPLPPGTPATVSDQSPLNPLLSVRAPGDPI
;
A
#
# COMPACT_ATOMS: atom_id res chain seq x y z
N MET A 1 -40.44 3.52 49.08
CA MET A 1 -41.54 2.70 48.53
C MET A 1 -40.91 1.62 47.67
N LEU A 2 -40.90 0.40 48.20
CA LEU A 2 -40.51 -0.84 47.52
C LEU A 2 -41.68 -1.31 46.65
N PHE A 3 -41.41 -1.77 45.43
CA PHE A 3 -42.23 -2.79 44.79
C PHE A 3 -41.33 -3.85 44.16
N SER A 4 -41.59 -5.08 44.59
CA SER A 4 -40.93 -6.34 44.28
C SER A 4 -42.02 -7.31 43.85
N VAL A 5 -41.91 -7.92 42.67
CA VAL A 5 -42.51 -9.19 42.21
C VAL A 5 -41.70 -9.56 40.95
N GLY A 6 -41.10 -10.72 40.68
CA GLY A 6 -41.32 -12.12 41.05
C GLY A 6 -41.35 -12.95 39.73
N PRO A 7 -40.58 -14.06 39.57
CA PRO A 7 -40.24 -14.64 38.26
C PRO A 7 -41.18 -15.77 37.78
N GLY A 8 -41.33 -15.94 36.46
CA GLY A 8 -42.22 -16.92 35.83
C GLY A 8 -41.52 -17.92 34.88
N SER A 9 -41.41 -19.16 35.37
CA SER A 9 -41.50 -20.48 34.70
C SER A 9 -40.64 -20.88 33.49
N ARG A 10 -39.89 -21.96 33.70
CA ARG A 10 -39.34 -22.94 32.74
C ARG A 10 -40.45 -23.61 31.90
N ARG A 11 -40.14 -23.95 30.64
CA ARG A 11 -40.58 -25.22 30.01
C ARG A 11 -39.46 -25.82 29.15
N SER A 12 -39.11 -27.03 29.53
CA SER A 12 -38.32 -28.01 28.79
C SER A 12 -39.20 -28.67 27.74
N ILE A 13 -38.65 -28.98 26.56
CA ILE A 13 -39.24 -29.95 25.63
C ILE A 13 -38.13 -30.91 25.22
N GLU A 14 -38.28 -32.15 25.68
CA GLU A 14 -37.53 -33.34 25.27
C GLU A 14 -38.13 -33.94 23.99
N GLY A 15 -37.31 -34.72 23.27
CA GLY A 15 -37.73 -35.67 22.23
C GLY A 15 -37.02 -35.43 20.89
N GLY A 16 -36.35 -36.40 20.27
CA GLY A 16 -36.14 -37.80 20.57
C GLY A 16 -35.37 -38.42 19.39
N ILE A 17 -34.41 -39.29 19.74
CA ILE A 17 -34.08 -40.60 19.15
C ILE A 17 -34.11 -40.73 17.61
N GLY A 18 -32.93 -41.01 17.04
CA GLY A 18 -32.76 -41.54 15.67
C GLY A 18 -31.47 -42.33 15.55
N PHE A 19 -31.51 -43.58 16.01
CA PHE A 19 -30.46 -44.60 15.90
C PHE A 19 -30.40 -45.09 14.44
N PHE A 20 -29.21 -45.11 13.82
CA PHE A 20 -28.93 -46.09 12.76
C PHE A 20 -27.52 -46.64 12.92
N ARG A 21 -27.47 -47.96 12.90
CA ARG A 21 -26.35 -48.82 13.27
C ARG A 21 -25.87 -49.51 11.98
N THR A 22 -24.56 -49.77 11.92
CA THR A 22 -23.91 -50.90 11.23
C THR A 22 -23.81 -50.86 9.69
N LEU A 23 -22.58 -50.90 9.14
CA LEU A 23 -21.90 -52.13 8.72
C LEU A 23 -20.56 -51.85 8.03
N ALA A 24 -19.59 -52.69 8.38
CA ALA A 24 -18.27 -52.82 7.80
C ALA A 24 -18.29 -53.35 6.36
N LYS A 25 -17.24 -53.07 5.58
CA LYS A 25 -16.63 -54.06 4.69
C LYS A 25 -15.20 -53.65 4.29
N ARG A 26 -14.27 -54.57 4.56
CA ARG A 26 -12.93 -54.69 3.95
C ARG A 26 -13.06 -55.01 2.46
N GLY A 27 -12.04 -54.65 1.69
CA GLY A 27 -11.86 -55.04 0.30
C GLY A 27 -10.46 -54.71 -0.19
N ASP A 28 -9.55 -55.63 0.12
CA ASP A 28 -8.17 -55.80 -0.35
C ASP A 28 -8.18 -56.26 -1.81
N TYR A 29 -7.34 -55.72 -2.71
CA TYR A 29 -6.89 -56.42 -3.93
C TYR A 29 -5.55 -55.87 -4.44
N ASP A 30 -4.57 -56.74 -4.25
CA ASP A 30 -3.22 -56.83 -4.80
C ASP A 30 -3.24 -57.29 -6.28
N GLN A 31 -2.05 -57.36 -6.91
CA GLN A 31 -1.68 -57.88 -8.27
C GLN A 31 -1.29 -56.75 -9.25
N ILE A 32 -0.01 -56.41 -9.45
CA ILE A 32 1.09 -57.17 -10.09
C ILE A 32 0.68 -57.75 -11.44
N CYS A 33 1.18 -57.14 -12.52
CA CYS A 33 1.30 -57.79 -13.81
C CYS A 33 2.68 -57.45 -14.40
N VAL A 34 3.57 -58.44 -14.33
CA VAL A 34 4.85 -58.51 -15.04
C VAL A 34 4.58 -59.14 -16.39
N MET A 35 5.04 -58.53 -17.49
CA MET A 35 5.39 -59.31 -18.68
C MET A 35 6.46 -58.60 -19.50
N ALA A 36 7.63 -59.23 -19.51
CA ALA A 36 8.73 -58.95 -20.41
C ALA A 36 8.45 -59.58 -21.78
N TRP A 37 8.88 -58.92 -22.86
CA TRP A 37 9.03 -59.56 -24.17
C TRP A 37 10.31 -59.09 -24.86
N ARG A 38 11.04 -60.06 -25.43
CA ARG A 38 12.38 -59.96 -26.02
C ARG A 38 12.24 -59.77 -27.54
N GLY A 39 13.15 -59.00 -28.14
CA GLY A 39 13.37 -59.02 -29.60
C GLY A 39 14.39 -57.99 -30.06
N SER A 40 15.62 -58.45 -30.34
CA SER A 40 16.70 -57.65 -30.91
C SER A 40 16.60 -57.55 -32.43
N ALA A 41 16.87 -56.37 -33.00
CA ALA A 41 17.51 -56.22 -34.32
C ALA A 41 18.05 -54.79 -34.49
N ALA A 42 19.33 -54.69 -34.83
CA ALA A 42 20.10 -53.45 -35.01
C ALA A 42 19.87 -52.84 -36.40
N ILE A 43 19.67 -51.52 -36.51
CA ILE A 43 19.88 -50.75 -37.75
C ILE A 43 20.41 -49.35 -37.43
N PHE A 44 21.61 -49.11 -37.97
CA PHE A 44 22.25 -47.87 -38.45
C PHE A 44 21.84 -46.50 -37.87
N GLY A 45 22.86 -45.82 -37.34
CA GLY A 45 22.80 -44.45 -36.88
C GLY A 45 22.64 -43.41 -38.00
N VAL A 46 21.90 -42.37 -37.65
CA VAL A 46 22.13 -40.99 -38.09
C VAL A 46 21.89 -40.13 -36.84
N LEU A 47 22.99 -39.65 -36.23
CA LEU A 47 22.94 -38.72 -35.12
C LEU A 47 22.68 -37.32 -35.70
N VAL A 48 21.40 -36.97 -35.92
CA VAL A 48 21.02 -35.59 -36.20
C VAL A 48 21.16 -34.81 -34.89
N LEU A 49 22.28 -34.10 -34.75
CA LEU A 49 22.44 -33.04 -33.76
C LEU A 49 21.46 -31.92 -34.10
N LEU A 50 20.21 -32.05 -33.65
CA LEU A 50 19.30 -30.92 -33.53
C LEU A 50 19.92 -30.00 -32.48
N GLY A 51 20.55 -28.92 -32.95
CA GLY A 51 21.02 -27.84 -32.10
C GLY A 51 19.84 -27.25 -31.35
N VAL A 52 19.63 -27.72 -30.12
CA VAL A 52 18.75 -27.06 -29.16
C VAL A 52 19.51 -25.80 -28.72
N HIS A 53 19.32 -24.72 -29.47
CA HIS A 53 19.75 -23.41 -28.99
C HIS A 53 18.98 -23.12 -27.70
N PRO A 54 19.64 -22.86 -26.56
CA PRO A 54 18.95 -22.35 -25.39
C PRO A 54 18.31 -21.03 -25.81
N ARG A 55 16.97 -21.04 -25.92
CA ARG A 55 16.20 -19.81 -26.06
C ARG A 55 16.45 -19.05 -24.77
N ALA A 56 17.24 -17.99 -24.84
CA ALA A 56 17.31 -17.02 -23.77
C ALA A 56 15.87 -16.58 -23.51
N VAL A 57 15.33 -17.00 -22.37
CA VAL A 57 14.09 -16.45 -21.83
C VAL A 57 14.47 -15.02 -21.49
N ALA A 58 14.13 -14.09 -22.38
CA ALA A 58 14.11 -12.68 -22.02
C ALA A 58 13.28 -12.61 -20.74
N ALA A 59 13.90 -12.11 -19.67
CA ALA A 59 13.16 -11.72 -18.49
C ALA A 59 12.07 -10.78 -18.97
N ASP A 60 10.81 -11.18 -18.77
CA ASP A 60 9.67 -10.31 -19.04
C ASP A 60 9.94 -9.02 -18.26
N ASP A 61 10.14 -7.94 -19.01
CA ASP A 61 10.17 -6.58 -18.46
C ASP A 61 8.81 -6.38 -17.81
N ASN A 62 8.79 -6.59 -16.50
CA ASN A 62 7.68 -6.26 -15.63
C ASN A 62 7.44 -4.76 -15.83
N GLN A 63 6.43 -4.41 -16.62
CA GLN A 63 6.09 -3.02 -16.92
C GLN A 63 5.67 -2.35 -15.62
N ALA A 64 6.66 -1.79 -14.93
CA ALA A 64 6.44 -0.89 -13.81
C ALA A 64 5.46 0.17 -14.32
N GLN A 65 4.26 0.16 -13.72
CA GLN A 65 3.17 1.03 -14.10
C GLN A 65 3.66 2.48 -14.02
N THR A 66 3.98 3.05 -15.17
CA THR A 66 4.64 4.36 -15.24
C THR A 66 3.63 5.42 -14.82
N CYS A 67 3.99 6.32 -13.90
CA CYS A 67 3.18 7.47 -13.53
C CYS A 67 2.89 8.38 -14.74
N THR A 68 1.82 8.07 -15.45
CA THR A 68 1.36 8.80 -16.63
C THR A 68 0.19 9.67 -16.21
N LEU A 69 0.39 10.98 -16.24
CA LEU A 69 -0.58 11.97 -15.82
C LEU A 69 -1.14 12.72 -17.03
N GLU A 70 -2.45 12.97 -17.05
CA GLU A 70 -3.05 13.82 -18.06
C GLU A 70 -2.73 15.29 -17.76
N PRO A 71 -2.10 16.04 -18.71
CA PRO A 71 -1.80 17.45 -18.51
C PRO A 71 -3.06 18.28 -18.31
N GLY A 72 -3.05 19.12 -17.29
CA GLY A 72 -4.10 20.06 -16.96
C GLY A 72 -3.71 21.52 -17.22
N PRO A 73 -4.60 22.46 -16.85
CA PRO A 73 -4.36 23.89 -17.05
C PRO A 73 -3.24 24.42 -16.14
N ILE A 74 -2.64 25.53 -16.58
CA ILE A 74 -1.76 26.35 -15.75
C ILE A 74 -2.59 27.40 -15.02
N ARG A 75 -2.35 27.56 -13.71
CA ARG A 75 -3.11 28.46 -12.83
C ARG A 75 -2.18 29.07 -11.79
N THR A 76 -2.57 30.22 -11.25
CA THR A 76 -1.82 30.87 -10.16
C THR A 76 -2.40 30.47 -8.81
N VAL A 77 -1.56 30.13 -7.83
CA VAL A 77 -2.03 29.86 -6.47
C VAL A 77 -2.25 31.16 -5.71
N THR A 78 -3.48 31.39 -5.24
CA THR A 78 -3.87 32.61 -4.52
C THR A 78 -3.92 32.42 -3.02
N ARG A 79 -4.16 31.19 -2.54
CA ARG A 79 -4.25 30.90 -1.10
C ARG A 79 -3.89 29.47 -0.75
N ILE A 80 -3.24 29.27 0.39
CA ILE A 80 -3.07 27.97 1.04
C ILE A 80 -4.20 27.77 2.05
N VAL A 81 -4.91 26.65 1.96
CA VAL A 81 -6.00 26.31 2.89
C VAL A 81 -5.47 25.47 4.05
N ASP A 82 -4.71 24.43 3.73
CA ASP A 82 -4.01 23.55 4.67
C ASP A 82 -2.83 22.87 3.96
N GLY A 83 -2.15 21.93 4.64
CA GLY A 83 -0.93 21.28 4.13
C GLY A 83 -1.11 20.39 2.88
N GLU A 84 -2.33 20.25 2.37
CA GLU A 84 -2.62 19.46 1.15
C GLU A 84 -3.65 20.15 0.23
N THR A 85 -4.08 21.38 0.53
CA THR A 85 -5.18 22.05 -0.18
C THR A 85 -4.85 23.51 -0.49
N ILE A 86 -5.07 23.91 -1.74
CA ILE A 86 -4.80 25.26 -2.26
C ILE A 86 -6.02 25.83 -3.00
N ILE A 87 -6.03 27.15 -3.19
CA ILE A 87 -7.01 27.86 -4.02
C ILE A 87 -6.28 28.56 -5.16
N LEU A 88 -6.91 28.53 -6.33
CA LEU A 88 -6.40 29.09 -7.56
C LEU A 88 -7.02 30.47 -7.88
N ASP A 89 -6.47 31.13 -8.88
CA ASP A 89 -6.98 32.40 -9.44
C ASP A 89 -8.39 32.31 -10.03
N ASP A 90 -8.81 31.13 -10.50
CA ASP A 90 -10.19 30.86 -10.95
C ASP A 90 -11.15 30.47 -9.80
N GLY A 91 -10.69 30.58 -8.55
CA GLY A 91 -11.48 30.28 -7.34
C GLY A 91 -11.63 28.78 -7.05
N LYS A 92 -11.10 27.89 -7.89
CA LYS A 92 -11.17 26.45 -7.63
C LYS A 92 -10.29 26.06 -6.45
N VAL A 93 -10.81 25.11 -5.67
CA VAL A 93 -10.09 24.45 -4.59
C VAL A 93 -9.46 23.18 -5.15
N VAL A 94 -8.13 23.06 -5.01
CA VAL A 94 -7.37 21.88 -5.42
C VAL A 94 -6.82 21.17 -4.19
N ARG A 95 -7.02 19.86 -4.12
CA ARG A 95 -6.36 18.97 -3.16
C ARG A 95 -5.24 18.20 -3.86
N LEU A 96 -4.05 18.29 -3.28
CA LEU A 96 -2.86 17.57 -3.70
C LEU A 96 -2.97 16.11 -3.25
N ILE A 97 -3.49 15.24 -4.13
CA ILE A 97 -3.58 13.80 -3.83
C ILE A 97 -2.18 13.17 -3.82
N GLY A 98 -2.01 12.08 -3.08
CA GLY A 98 -0.73 11.37 -2.98
C GLY A 98 0.14 11.78 -1.79
N ALA A 99 0.02 13.01 -1.30
CA ALA A 99 0.81 13.54 -0.19
C ALA A 99 -0.08 13.87 1.02
N LEU A 100 -0.25 12.90 1.92
CA LEU A 100 -1.05 13.04 3.13
C LEU A 100 -0.33 13.93 4.14
N ALA A 101 -0.79 15.17 4.26
CA ALA A 101 -0.30 16.10 5.26
C ALA A 101 -0.55 15.59 6.70
N PRO A 102 0.35 15.88 7.65
CA PRO A 102 0.10 15.66 9.08
C PRO A 102 -1.06 16.54 9.57
N ARG A 103 -1.83 16.04 10.52
CA ARG A 103 -2.91 16.78 11.18
C ARG A 103 -2.78 16.69 12.69
N ALA A 104 -3.23 17.69 13.44
CA ALA A 104 -3.21 17.65 14.90
C ALA A 104 -3.84 16.38 15.51
N ARG A 105 -4.91 15.85 14.89
CA ARG A 105 -5.56 14.60 15.31
C ARG A 105 -4.64 13.37 15.24
N ASP A 106 -3.60 13.39 14.43
CA ASP A 106 -2.63 12.29 14.34
C ASP A 106 -1.93 12.11 15.70
N ALA A 107 -1.62 13.22 16.38
CA ALA A 107 -0.97 13.27 17.68
C ALA A 107 -1.94 13.42 18.87
N ASN A 108 -3.26 13.35 18.64
CA ASN A 108 -4.29 13.70 19.63
C ASN A 108 -4.11 15.13 20.20
N ALA A 109 -3.55 16.04 19.40
CA ALA A 109 -3.33 17.43 19.77
C ALA A 109 -4.56 18.29 19.44
N ALA A 110 -4.66 19.45 20.08
CA ALA A 110 -5.65 20.46 19.72
C ALA A 110 -5.41 20.99 18.29
N HIS A 111 -6.48 21.42 17.62
CA HIS A 111 -6.40 21.96 16.27
C HIS A 111 -5.39 23.11 16.18
N GLY A 112 -4.45 23.04 15.22
CA GLY A 112 -3.41 24.04 15.02
C GLY A 112 -2.25 24.00 16.05
N ALA A 113 -2.29 23.11 17.03
CA ALA A 113 -1.24 22.98 18.06
C ALA A 113 -0.14 21.97 17.70
N TRP A 114 -0.20 21.35 16.52
CA TRP A 114 0.76 20.32 16.10
C TRP A 114 1.83 20.92 15.18
N PRO A 115 3.10 21.04 15.62
CA PRO A 115 4.13 21.71 14.83
C PRO A 115 4.32 21.15 13.41
N PRO A 116 4.33 19.82 13.19
CA PRO A 116 4.41 19.28 11.83
C PRO A 116 3.28 19.73 10.89
N GLU A 117 2.06 19.99 11.40
CA GLU A 117 0.97 20.54 10.57
C GLU A 117 1.29 21.96 10.10
N VAL A 118 1.83 22.80 10.99
CA VAL A 118 2.26 24.17 10.67
C VAL A 118 3.44 24.17 9.70
N ASP A 119 4.41 23.29 9.92
CA ASP A 119 5.60 23.19 9.07
C ASP A 119 5.24 22.72 7.66
N THR A 120 4.32 21.78 7.50
CA THR A 120 3.83 21.36 6.18
C THR A 120 3.08 22.48 5.46
N ILE A 121 2.25 23.27 6.17
CA ILE A 121 1.57 24.43 5.57
C ILE A 121 2.59 25.46 5.08
N ARG A 122 3.62 25.76 5.88
CA ARG A 122 4.71 26.66 5.49
C ARG A 122 5.46 26.13 4.27
N ALA A 123 5.86 24.86 4.29
CA ALA A 123 6.57 24.23 3.18
C ALA A 123 5.75 24.25 1.87
N LEU A 124 4.44 23.96 1.94
CA LEU A 124 3.57 24.06 0.78
C LEU A 124 3.47 25.52 0.29
N SER A 125 3.29 26.48 1.22
CA SER A 125 3.25 27.91 0.89
C SER A 125 4.50 28.36 0.15
N ASP A 126 5.69 28.03 0.65
CA ASP A 126 6.96 28.41 0.04
C ASP A 126 7.13 27.82 -1.37
N LEU A 127 6.59 26.61 -1.59
CA LEU A 127 6.64 25.94 -2.87
C LEU A 127 5.72 26.59 -3.91
N VAL A 128 4.49 26.98 -3.55
CA VAL A 128 3.46 27.29 -4.55
C VAL A 128 2.77 28.64 -4.45
N LEU A 129 2.80 29.32 -3.30
CA LEU A 129 2.04 30.56 -3.12
C LEU A 129 2.50 31.65 -4.10
N ALA A 130 1.55 32.33 -4.74
CA ALA A 130 1.77 33.36 -5.75
C ALA A 130 2.57 32.89 -6.99
N LYS A 131 2.74 31.58 -7.16
CA LYS A 131 3.43 30.97 -8.32
C LYS A 131 2.42 30.40 -9.31
N LYS A 132 2.85 30.31 -10.57
CA LYS A 132 2.14 29.55 -11.60
C LYS A 132 2.43 28.07 -11.40
N ILE A 133 1.37 27.27 -11.36
CA ILE A 133 1.44 25.82 -11.27
C ILE A 133 0.75 25.19 -12.47
N LYS A 134 1.23 24.02 -12.89
CA LYS A 134 0.56 23.14 -13.82
C LYS A 134 -0.14 22.04 -13.05
N LEU A 135 -1.43 21.87 -13.29
CA LEU A 135 -2.18 20.72 -12.79
C LEU A 135 -1.94 19.51 -13.68
N ALA A 136 -1.96 18.32 -13.11
CA ALA A 136 -2.02 17.07 -13.86
C ALA A 136 -2.94 16.07 -13.15
N PHE A 137 -3.61 15.21 -13.91
CA PHE A 137 -4.69 14.38 -13.41
C PHE A 137 -4.43 12.90 -13.62
N ALA A 138 -4.85 12.09 -12.66
CA ALA A 138 -4.98 10.65 -12.79
C ALA A 138 -6.20 10.17 -12.00
N GLY A 139 -6.93 9.21 -12.56
CA GLY A 139 -8.12 8.66 -11.92
C GLY A 139 -9.23 9.70 -11.71
N ARG A 140 -9.77 9.74 -10.48
CA ARG A 140 -10.89 10.60 -10.11
C ARG A 140 -10.46 12.06 -10.02
N ARG A 141 -11.15 12.96 -10.72
CA ARG A 141 -10.78 14.39 -10.78
C ARG A 141 -11.44 15.29 -9.76
N ILE A 142 -12.63 14.92 -9.28
CA ILE A 142 -13.42 15.76 -8.37
C ILE A 142 -13.89 14.89 -7.21
N ASP A 143 -13.76 15.39 -5.99
CA ASP A 143 -14.29 14.72 -4.81
C ASP A 143 -15.75 15.13 -4.52
N ARG A 144 -16.37 14.46 -3.54
CA ARG A 144 -17.75 14.73 -3.13
C ARG A 144 -18.01 16.15 -2.60
N TYR A 145 -16.95 16.93 -2.35
CA TYR A 145 -17.02 18.31 -1.87
C TYR A 145 -16.75 19.32 -3.00
N GLY A 146 -16.62 18.86 -4.24
CA GLY A 146 -16.36 19.71 -5.40
C GLY A 146 -14.90 20.16 -5.52
N ARG A 147 -13.97 19.59 -4.73
CA ARG A 147 -12.54 19.93 -4.86
C ARG A 147 -11.94 19.16 -6.03
N THR A 148 -11.08 19.84 -6.76
CA THR A 148 -10.28 19.22 -7.81
C THR A 148 -9.16 18.39 -7.19
N LEU A 149 -9.02 17.13 -7.59
CA LEU A 149 -7.97 16.21 -7.18
C LEU A 149 -6.88 16.23 -8.24
N ALA A 150 -5.66 16.64 -7.87
CA ALA A 150 -4.60 16.83 -8.84
C ALA A 150 -3.19 16.57 -8.29
N HIS A 151 -2.31 16.23 -9.22
CA HIS A 151 -0.87 16.38 -9.10
C HIS A 151 -0.50 17.82 -9.48
N VAL A 152 0.42 18.44 -8.73
CA VAL A 152 0.77 19.85 -8.91
C VAL A 152 2.25 19.97 -9.23
N PHE A 153 2.55 20.70 -10.29
CA PHE A 153 3.91 20.98 -10.74
C PHE A 153 4.16 22.48 -10.73
N VAL A 154 5.34 22.88 -10.25
CA VAL A 154 5.85 24.24 -10.42
C VAL A 154 6.86 24.20 -11.57
N ASP A 155 6.78 25.18 -12.46
CA ASP A 155 7.80 25.39 -13.48
C ASP A 155 8.73 26.50 -13.02
N ASP A 156 10.02 26.18 -12.93
CA ASP A 156 11.07 27.15 -12.64
C ASP A 156 12.07 27.12 -13.80
N HIS A 157 12.01 28.14 -14.66
CA HIS A 157 12.87 28.28 -15.84
C HIS A 157 12.92 27.04 -16.75
N GLY A 158 11.79 26.36 -16.96
CA GLY A 158 11.69 25.15 -17.79
C GLY A 158 12.03 23.85 -17.06
N GLN A 159 12.41 23.90 -15.78
CA GLN A 159 12.50 22.73 -14.92
C GLN A 159 11.19 22.53 -14.18
N GLN A 160 10.55 21.38 -14.40
CA GLN A 160 9.32 21.01 -13.69
C GLN A 160 9.66 20.31 -12.38
N SER A 161 9.18 20.88 -11.28
CA SER A 161 9.28 20.27 -9.95
C SER A 161 7.92 19.80 -9.48
N TRP A 162 7.83 18.52 -9.09
CA TRP A 162 6.61 17.94 -8.56
C TRP A 162 6.44 18.30 -7.08
N VAL A 163 5.38 19.05 -6.76
CA VAL A 163 5.16 19.59 -5.41
C VAL A 163 4.95 18.47 -4.38
N GLN A 164 4.14 17.45 -4.70
CA GLN A 164 3.97 16.31 -3.80
C GLN A 164 5.28 15.56 -3.56
N GLY A 165 6.08 15.32 -4.60
CA GLY A 165 7.39 14.70 -4.48
C GLY A 165 8.32 15.49 -3.57
N ALA A 166 8.36 16.82 -3.73
CA ALA A 166 9.16 17.71 -2.89
C ALA A 166 8.74 17.71 -1.41
N LEU A 167 7.43 17.66 -1.12
CA LEU A 167 6.92 17.55 0.24
C LEU A 167 7.30 16.19 0.87
N LEU A 168 7.21 15.11 0.09
CA LEU A 168 7.52 13.76 0.55
C LEU A 168 9.02 13.57 0.81
N ALA A 169 9.89 14.01 -0.10
CA ALA A 169 11.35 13.92 0.02
C ALA A 169 11.92 14.70 1.20
N LYS A 170 11.23 15.76 1.64
CA LYS A 170 11.59 16.53 2.85
C LYS A 170 10.88 16.04 4.12
N GLY A 171 10.03 15.03 4.02
CA GLY A 171 9.30 14.48 5.15
C GLY A 171 8.22 15.40 5.70
N PHE A 172 7.57 16.22 4.87
CA PHE A 172 6.41 17.05 5.24
C PHE A 172 5.06 16.35 5.01
N ALA A 173 5.05 15.19 4.37
CA ALA A 173 3.84 14.42 4.12
C ALA A 173 4.15 12.92 4.14
N ARG A 174 3.09 12.10 4.10
CA ARG A 174 3.17 10.65 3.88
C ARG A 174 2.59 10.31 2.52
N ALA A 175 3.22 9.43 1.78
CA ALA A 175 2.69 8.86 0.56
C ALA A 175 1.42 8.06 0.90
N TYR A 176 0.35 8.29 0.16
CA TYR A 176 -0.86 7.48 0.25
C TYR A 176 -1.56 7.43 -1.10
N GLY A 177 -2.22 6.32 -1.39
CA GLY A 177 -3.12 6.27 -2.53
C GLY A 177 -4.48 6.83 -2.16
N PHE A 178 -4.95 7.82 -2.91
CA PHE A 178 -6.34 8.23 -2.84
C PHE A 178 -7.19 7.17 -3.54
N PRO A 179 -8.36 6.76 -3.00
CA PRO A 179 -9.18 5.72 -3.64
C PRO A 179 -9.41 6.02 -5.13
N GLU A 180 -9.16 5.01 -5.98
CA GLU A 180 -9.22 5.10 -7.45
C GLU A 180 -8.18 6.04 -8.09
N SER A 181 -7.11 6.41 -7.39
CA SER A 181 -6.07 7.31 -7.90
C SER A 181 -4.69 6.87 -7.39
N PHE A 182 -4.31 5.65 -7.76
CA PHE A 182 -3.06 4.99 -7.36
C PHE A 182 -1.94 5.07 -8.41
N THR A 183 -2.20 5.68 -9.57
CA THR A 183 -1.31 5.67 -10.76
C THR A 183 0.14 6.04 -10.48
N CYS A 184 0.41 6.93 -9.53
CA CYS A 184 1.77 7.41 -9.22
C CYS A 184 2.24 6.97 -7.82
N SER A 185 1.66 5.91 -7.26
CA SER A 185 1.96 5.49 -5.88
C SER A 185 3.41 5.04 -5.73
N ALA A 186 3.99 4.37 -6.74
CA ALA A 186 5.37 3.91 -6.71
C ALA A 186 6.36 5.09 -6.59
N GLU A 187 6.17 6.13 -7.41
CA GLU A 187 7.02 7.33 -7.42
C GLU A 187 6.83 8.16 -6.15
N LEU A 188 5.60 8.29 -5.64
CA LEU A 188 5.33 8.94 -4.34
C LEU A 188 6.06 8.21 -3.20
N LEU A 189 6.00 6.87 -3.19
CA LEU A 189 6.67 6.05 -2.18
C LEU A 189 8.20 6.16 -2.27
N ALA A 190 8.76 6.30 -3.48
CA ALA A 190 10.18 6.51 -3.67
C ALA A 190 10.64 7.85 -3.07
N HIS A 191 9.91 8.95 -3.30
CA HIS A 191 10.19 10.23 -2.65
C HIS A 191 10.06 10.15 -1.12
N GLU A 192 9.07 9.42 -0.61
CA GLU A 192 8.93 9.21 0.84
C GLU A 192 10.11 8.42 1.43
N ALA A 193 10.62 7.42 0.70
CA ALA A 193 11.68 6.54 1.18
C ALA A 193 12.95 7.31 1.54
N GLU A 194 13.32 8.32 0.75
CA GLU A 194 14.47 9.20 1.01
C GLU A 194 14.33 9.91 2.36
N ALA A 195 13.16 10.48 2.64
CA ALA A 195 12.90 11.16 3.90
C ALA A 195 12.90 10.20 5.10
N ARG A 196 12.43 8.96 4.90
CA ARG A 196 12.45 7.90 5.92
C ARG A 196 13.87 7.51 6.28
N GLU A 197 14.71 7.24 5.28
CA GLU A 197 16.10 6.84 5.47
C GLU A 197 16.89 7.93 6.21
N LYS A 198 16.72 9.19 5.79
CA LYS A 198 17.38 10.35 6.38
C LYS A 198 16.72 10.87 7.66
N ARG A 199 15.61 10.24 8.12
CA ARG A 199 14.80 10.64 9.29
C ARG A 199 14.40 12.12 9.28
N LEU A 200 13.96 12.61 8.12
CA LEU A 200 13.56 14.01 7.95
C LEU A 200 12.10 14.23 8.38
N GLY A 201 11.80 15.43 8.88
CA GLY A 201 10.43 15.87 9.19
C GLY A 201 9.65 14.87 10.04
N LEU A 202 8.54 14.35 9.50
CA LEU A 202 7.67 13.36 10.16
C LEU A 202 8.42 12.12 10.64
N TRP A 203 9.49 11.71 9.94
CA TRP A 203 10.20 10.45 10.19
C TRP A 203 11.18 10.50 11.37
N ASN A 204 11.43 11.68 11.92
CA ASN A 204 12.08 11.88 13.22
C ASN A 204 11.07 11.74 14.39
N ASN A 205 9.77 11.91 14.11
CA ASN A 205 8.75 12.00 15.14
C ASN A 205 8.10 10.63 15.46
N GLY A 206 8.06 10.27 16.74
CA GLY A 206 7.52 8.99 17.22
C GLY A 206 6.04 8.75 16.93
N VAL A 207 5.26 9.78 16.58
CA VAL A 207 3.85 9.66 16.12
C VAL A 207 3.74 8.92 14.79
N TYR A 208 4.75 9.05 13.91
CA TYR A 208 4.74 8.48 12.56
C TYR A 208 5.62 7.24 12.43
N ARG A 209 6.11 6.69 13.56
CA ARG A 209 6.89 5.46 13.56
C ARG A 209 6.08 4.29 13.01
N THR A 210 6.78 3.33 12.41
CA THR A 210 6.17 2.03 12.06
C THR A 210 5.79 1.29 13.34
N LEU A 211 4.57 0.76 13.38
CA LEU A 211 4.05 0.00 14.51
C LEU A 211 4.30 -1.50 14.28
N PRO A 212 4.65 -2.27 15.31
CA PRO A 212 4.77 -3.71 15.17
C PRO A 212 3.38 -4.37 15.23
N ALA A 213 3.14 -5.35 14.35
CA ALA A 213 1.86 -6.04 14.19
C ALA A 213 1.47 -6.87 15.43
N ASP A 214 2.45 -7.35 16.18
CA ASP A 214 2.29 -8.14 17.41
C ASP A 214 1.80 -7.28 18.61
N ARG A 215 1.76 -5.96 18.47
CA ARG A 215 1.20 -5.04 19.47
C ARG A 215 -0.18 -4.55 19.02
N ALA A 216 -1.11 -5.49 18.82
CA ALA A 216 -2.47 -5.19 18.37
C ALA A 216 -3.16 -4.08 19.18
N GLY A 217 -2.95 -4.03 20.50
CA GLY A 217 -3.46 -2.95 21.35
C GLY A 217 -2.90 -1.57 21.03
N GLU A 218 -1.62 -1.44 20.65
CA GLU A 218 -1.04 -0.17 20.18
C GLU A 218 -1.59 0.22 18.80
N VAL A 219 -1.72 -0.76 17.89
CA VAL A 219 -2.29 -0.53 16.55
C VAL A 219 -3.75 -0.08 16.66
N MET A 220 -4.55 -0.72 17.52
CA MET A 220 -5.96 -0.40 17.71
C MET A 220 -6.19 1.01 18.27
N LYS A 221 -5.26 1.53 19.09
CA LYS A 221 -5.29 2.94 19.55
C LYS A 221 -5.18 3.94 18.40
N GLN A 222 -4.70 3.52 17.24
CA GLN A 222 -4.59 4.36 16.03
C GLN A 222 -5.82 4.26 15.11
N ARG A 223 -6.95 3.74 15.57
CA ARG A 223 -8.20 3.66 14.79
C ARG A 223 -8.52 4.99 14.10
N GLY A 224 -8.81 4.92 12.80
CA GLY A 224 -9.13 6.08 11.96
C GLY A 224 -7.93 6.89 11.50
N LYS A 225 -6.70 6.52 11.90
CA LYS A 225 -5.46 7.17 11.47
C LYS A 225 -4.76 6.32 10.41
N TYR A 226 -4.01 7.00 9.55
CA TYR A 226 -3.14 6.37 8.56
C TYR A 226 -1.80 6.01 9.20
N VAL A 227 -1.45 4.73 9.19
CA VAL A 227 -0.24 4.21 9.84
C VAL A 227 0.51 3.23 8.93
N ARG A 228 1.73 2.90 9.34
CA ARG A 228 2.53 1.80 8.80
C ARG A 228 2.66 0.73 9.88
N VAL A 229 2.35 -0.52 9.55
CA VAL A 229 2.44 -1.67 10.46
C VAL A 229 3.41 -2.69 9.87
N THR A 230 4.39 -3.14 10.64
CA THR A 230 5.36 -4.16 10.22
C THR A 230 5.19 -5.44 11.01
N GLY A 231 5.36 -6.58 10.37
CA GLY A 231 5.34 -7.87 11.05
C GLY A 231 5.64 -9.01 10.10
N THR A 232 5.87 -10.18 10.68
CA THR A 232 6.03 -11.43 9.94
C THR A 232 4.67 -12.04 9.64
N VAL A 233 4.43 -12.39 8.37
CA VAL A 233 3.17 -13.01 7.97
C VAL A 233 3.12 -14.44 8.52
N ALA A 234 2.13 -14.71 9.37
CA ALA A 234 1.89 -16.04 9.93
C ALA A 234 1.12 -16.94 8.95
N SER A 235 0.13 -16.39 8.24
CA SER A 235 -0.64 -17.14 7.24
C SER A 235 -1.36 -16.23 6.25
N ILE A 236 -1.71 -16.79 5.10
CA ILE A 236 -2.61 -16.18 4.12
C ILE A 236 -3.93 -16.95 4.13
N GLY A 237 -4.99 -16.33 4.65
CA GLY A 237 -6.34 -16.88 4.60
C GLY A 237 -7.06 -16.44 3.33
N ARG A 238 -7.67 -17.37 2.59
CA ARG A 238 -8.47 -17.05 1.40
C ARG A 238 -9.94 -17.38 1.59
N THR A 239 -10.79 -16.52 1.05
CA THR A 239 -12.24 -16.67 1.02
C THR A 239 -12.77 -16.37 -0.37
N LYS A 240 -14.07 -16.57 -0.59
CA LYS A 240 -14.72 -16.21 -1.86
C LYS A 240 -14.70 -14.70 -2.15
N SER A 241 -14.49 -13.85 -1.14
CA SER A 241 -14.60 -12.39 -1.24
C SER A 241 -13.31 -11.62 -0.98
N ALA A 242 -12.29 -12.24 -0.37
CA ALA A 242 -11.05 -11.57 -0.01
C ALA A 242 -9.92 -12.55 0.34
N ALA A 243 -8.69 -12.05 0.29
CA ALA A 243 -7.53 -12.62 0.97
C ALA A 243 -7.24 -11.86 2.27
N TYR A 244 -6.74 -12.56 3.28
CA TYR A 244 -6.38 -12.06 4.59
C TYR A 244 -4.92 -12.39 4.87
N ILE A 245 -4.12 -11.38 5.13
CA ILE A 245 -2.73 -11.48 5.54
C ILE A 245 -2.72 -11.39 7.06
N ASN A 246 -2.51 -12.53 7.72
CA ASN A 246 -2.55 -12.65 9.17
C ASN A 246 -1.12 -12.60 9.73
N PHE A 247 -0.92 -11.82 10.80
CA PHE A 247 0.37 -11.67 11.47
C PHE A 247 0.49 -12.53 12.74
N SER A 248 -0.57 -13.26 13.07
CA SER A 248 -0.68 -14.15 14.21
C SER A 248 -1.70 -15.26 13.93
N ASN A 249 -1.79 -16.23 14.82
CA ASN A 249 -2.78 -17.30 14.77
C ASN A 249 -4.16 -16.84 15.27
N ASP A 250 -4.25 -15.77 16.08
CA ASP A 250 -5.52 -15.20 16.56
C ASP A 250 -5.92 -13.93 15.78
N TRP A 251 -6.44 -14.14 14.57
CA TRP A 251 -6.95 -13.05 13.72
C TRP A 251 -8.16 -12.30 14.29
N GLN A 252 -8.82 -12.79 15.35
CA GLN A 252 -9.96 -12.10 15.94
C GLN A 252 -9.53 -10.92 16.81
N THR A 253 -8.34 -10.99 17.40
CA THR A 253 -7.82 -9.96 18.30
C THR A 253 -6.60 -9.25 17.73
N ASP A 254 -5.84 -9.92 16.86
CA ASP A 254 -4.60 -9.41 16.30
C ASP A 254 -4.78 -8.59 15.01
N PHE A 255 -3.69 -7.93 14.62
CA PHE A 255 -3.64 -7.17 13.39
C PHE A 255 -3.77 -8.08 12.16
N THR A 256 -4.65 -7.69 11.24
CA THR A 256 -4.87 -8.36 9.96
C THR A 256 -4.91 -7.35 8.82
N ALA A 257 -4.33 -7.68 7.67
CA ALA A 257 -4.55 -6.91 6.45
C ALA A 257 -5.48 -7.68 5.51
N ARG A 258 -6.44 -7.00 4.88
CA ARG A 258 -7.44 -7.61 4.01
C ARG A 258 -7.30 -7.04 2.61
N VAL A 259 -7.32 -7.91 1.60
CA VAL A 259 -7.34 -7.54 0.18
C VAL A 259 -8.65 -8.02 -0.43
N ASP A 260 -9.48 -7.10 -0.92
CA ASP A 260 -10.76 -7.45 -1.54
C ASP A 260 -10.54 -8.22 -2.86
N LYS A 261 -11.45 -9.16 -3.17
CA LYS A 261 -11.39 -9.94 -4.41
C LYS A 261 -11.32 -9.07 -5.67
N LYS A 262 -11.94 -7.89 -5.68
CA LYS A 262 -11.84 -6.97 -6.83
C LYS A 262 -10.41 -6.45 -7.04
N VAL A 263 -9.70 -6.17 -5.95
CA VAL A 263 -8.30 -5.73 -5.99
C VAL A 263 -7.41 -6.86 -6.48
N LEU A 264 -7.62 -8.08 -5.98
CA LEU A 264 -6.90 -9.28 -6.42
C LEU A 264 -7.13 -9.56 -7.91
N ALA A 265 -8.39 -9.51 -8.37
CA ALA A 265 -8.73 -9.74 -9.77
C ALA A 265 -8.15 -8.68 -10.71
N ALA A 266 -8.05 -7.43 -10.26
CA ALA A 266 -7.40 -6.36 -11.02
C ALA A 266 -5.87 -6.46 -11.03
N ASN A 267 -5.27 -7.20 -10.09
CA ASN A 267 -3.83 -7.31 -9.91
C ASN A 267 -3.40 -8.79 -9.76
N PRO A 268 -3.48 -9.60 -10.83
CA PRO A 268 -3.23 -11.05 -10.76
C PRO A 268 -1.79 -11.40 -10.36
N GLU A 269 -0.83 -10.52 -10.63
CA GLU A 269 0.56 -10.69 -10.19
C GLU A 269 0.68 -10.51 -8.67
N PHE A 270 0.04 -9.48 -8.13
CA PHE A 270 -0.03 -9.24 -6.70
C PHE A 270 -0.71 -10.40 -5.98
N ASP A 271 -1.83 -10.91 -6.51
CA ASP A 271 -2.53 -12.07 -5.94
C ASP A 271 -1.63 -13.31 -5.87
N ARG A 272 -0.89 -13.62 -6.95
CA ARG A 272 0.11 -14.70 -6.95
C ARG A 272 1.23 -14.45 -5.93
N ALA A 273 1.69 -13.21 -5.80
CA ALA A 273 2.76 -12.85 -4.87
C ALA A 273 2.36 -13.04 -3.40
N LEU A 274 1.08 -12.89 -3.05
CA LEU A 274 0.60 -13.09 -1.67
C LEU A 274 0.95 -14.47 -1.12
N ASP A 275 0.89 -15.52 -1.95
CA ASP A 275 1.15 -16.89 -1.52
C ASP A 275 2.58 -17.11 -1.02
N GLY A 276 3.52 -16.33 -1.53
CA GLY A 276 4.92 -16.36 -1.15
C GLY A 276 5.27 -15.50 0.07
N LEU A 277 4.29 -14.90 0.77
CA LEU A 277 4.55 -13.99 1.88
C LEU A 277 4.66 -14.68 3.24
N THR A 278 4.13 -15.89 3.39
CA THR A 278 4.17 -16.63 4.67
C THR A 278 5.62 -16.76 5.16
N GLY A 279 5.87 -16.38 6.41
CA GLY A 279 7.20 -16.35 7.02
C GLY A 279 8.07 -15.14 6.66
N LYS A 280 7.63 -14.25 5.76
CA LYS A 280 8.33 -13.02 5.41
C LYS A 280 7.87 -11.86 6.29
N THR A 281 8.78 -10.96 6.61
CA THR A 281 8.44 -9.66 7.19
C THR A 281 7.95 -8.72 6.09
N VAL A 282 6.82 -8.08 6.32
CA VAL A 282 6.23 -7.08 5.41
C VAL A 282 5.89 -5.81 6.19
N VAL A 283 5.64 -4.73 5.46
CA VAL A 283 5.04 -3.50 6.00
C VAL A 283 3.74 -3.24 5.26
N VAL A 284 2.65 -3.08 6.01
CA VAL A 284 1.34 -2.72 5.49
C VAL A 284 1.06 -1.26 5.87
N ARG A 285 0.57 -0.46 4.93
CA ARG A 285 0.18 0.93 5.19
C ARG A 285 -1.28 1.20 4.84
N GLY A 286 -1.97 1.97 5.68
CA GLY A 286 -3.41 2.15 5.54
C GLY A 286 -4.07 2.79 6.74
N TRP A 287 -5.38 2.98 6.62
CA TRP A 287 -6.23 3.43 7.72
C TRP A 287 -6.54 2.25 8.63
N ILE A 288 -6.34 2.41 9.94
CA ILE A 288 -6.75 1.39 10.90
C ILE A 288 -8.27 1.42 11.08
N GLU A 289 -8.92 0.32 10.73
CA GLU A 289 -10.31 0.03 11.04
C GLU A 289 -10.43 -0.95 12.21
N ARG A 290 -11.65 -1.13 12.72
CA ARG A 290 -11.98 -2.21 13.66
C ARG A 290 -12.92 -3.19 12.98
N ARG A 291 -12.47 -4.41 12.75
CA ARG A 291 -13.29 -5.55 12.32
C ARG A 291 -12.82 -6.78 13.06
N ASN A 292 -13.46 -7.06 14.20
CA ASN A 292 -12.87 -7.85 15.28
C ASN A 292 -11.63 -7.12 15.84
N GLY A 293 -10.44 -7.48 15.36
CA GLY A 293 -9.15 -6.83 15.66
C GLY A 293 -8.88 -5.57 14.82
N PRO A 294 -7.71 -4.93 15.02
CA PRO A 294 -7.27 -3.84 14.16
C PRO A 294 -7.00 -4.35 12.75
N MET A 295 -7.53 -3.66 11.74
CA MET A 295 -7.43 -4.10 10.36
C MET A 295 -7.05 -2.96 9.41
N ILE A 296 -6.28 -3.28 8.36
CA ILE A 296 -6.12 -2.43 7.17
C ILE A 296 -6.77 -3.12 5.97
N ASP A 297 -7.71 -2.45 5.32
CA ASP A 297 -8.14 -2.83 3.97
C ASP A 297 -7.13 -2.27 2.94
N ILE A 298 -6.49 -3.17 2.20
CA ILE A 298 -5.56 -2.88 1.11
C ILE A 298 -6.40 -2.68 -0.16
N ALA A 299 -6.34 -1.46 -0.70
CA ALA A 299 -7.03 -1.07 -1.93
C ALA A 299 -6.12 -1.16 -3.16
N ASP A 300 -4.81 -1.22 -2.98
CA ASP A 300 -3.81 -1.26 -4.04
C ASP A 300 -2.51 -1.95 -3.60
N PRO A 301 -1.79 -2.67 -4.50
CA PRO A 301 -0.53 -3.33 -4.17
C PRO A 301 0.53 -2.43 -3.52
N SER A 302 0.56 -1.13 -3.85
CA SER A 302 1.49 -0.16 -3.26
C SER A 302 1.37 0.00 -1.74
N GLN A 303 0.29 -0.50 -1.14
CA GLN A 303 0.10 -0.50 0.31
C GLN A 303 0.80 -1.65 1.05
N LEU A 304 1.41 -2.58 0.33
CA LEU A 304 2.17 -3.69 0.89
C LEU A 304 3.63 -3.61 0.42
N GLU A 305 4.52 -3.26 1.34
CA GLU A 305 5.96 -3.13 1.08
C GLU A 305 6.69 -4.36 1.65
N MET A 306 7.69 -4.86 0.92
CA MET A 306 8.73 -5.68 1.54
C MET A 306 9.75 -4.72 2.16
N PRO A 307 10.05 -4.80 3.47
CA PRO A 307 11.06 -3.96 4.08
C PRO A 307 12.39 -4.19 3.36
N LEU A 308 12.99 -3.11 2.89
CA LEU A 308 14.36 -3.14 2.37
C LEU A 308 15.29 -3.66 3.48
N PRO A 309 16.26 -4.53 3.15
CA PRO A 309 17.29 -4.87 4.11
C PRO A 309 18.01 -3.58 4.55
N PRO A 310 18.40 -3.46 5.84
CA PRO A 310 19.13 -2.27 6.29
C PRO A 310 20.41 -2.12 5.47
N GLY A 311 20.60 -0.93 4.86
CA GLY A 311 21.80 -0.59 4.08
C GLY A 311 21.66 -0.64 2.56
N THR A 312 20.48 -0.95 2.00
CA THR A 312 20.25 -0.86 0.55
C THR A 312 19.76 0.55 0.18
N PRO A 313 20.52 1.33 -0.62
CA PRO A 313 20.05 2.62 -1.13
C PRO A 313 18.79 2.41 -1.96
N ALA A 314 17.78 3.28 -1.80
CA ALA A 314 16.64 3.29 -2.69
C ALA A 314 17.13 3.59 -4.12
N THR A 315 17.10 2.60 -5.01
CA THR A 315 17.40 2.82 -6.43
C THR A 315 16.26 3.66 -7.01
N VAL A 316 16.46 4.97 -7.06
CA VAL A 316 15.63 5.85 -7.90
C VAL A 316 15.94 5.42 -9.34
N SER A 317 14.97 4.85 -10.04
CA SER A 317 15.15 4.55 -11.45
C SER A 317 15.39 5.87 -12.19
N ASP A 318 16.51 5.93 -12.92
CA ASP A 318 16.93 7.06 -13.75
C ASP A 318 16.01 7.31 -14.96
N GLN A 319 14.85 6.65 -14.98
CA GLN A 319 13.81 6.75 -16.01
C GLN A 319 12.55 7.46 -15.51
N SER A 320 12.56 8.02 -14.29
CA SER A 320 11.52 8.97 -13.92
C SER A 320 11.72 10.26 -14.73
N PRO A 321 10.76 10.74 -15.53
CA PRO A 321 10.89 11.99 -16.30
C PRO A 321 10.97 13.25 -15.41
N LEU A 322 11.12 13.09 -14.09
CA LEU A 322 11.06 14.12 -13.07
C LEU A 322 12.11 13.86 -11.98
N ASN A 323 13.39 13.80 -12.36
CA ASN A 323 14.50 13.82 -11.41
C ASN A 323 15.19 15.19 -11.39
N PRO A 324 14.79 16.16 -10.54
CA PRO A 324 15.54 17.38 -10.36
C PRO A 324 16.22 17.39 -9.00
N LEU A 325 17.40 16.77 -8.82
CA LEU A 325 18.33 17.16 -7.74
C LEU A 325 19.73 16.55 -7.96
N LEU A 326 20.57 17.22 -8.74
CA LEU A 326 22.02 17.36 -8.46
C LEU A 326 22.66 18.41 -9.38
N SER A 327 22.50 19.69 -9.02
CA SER A 327 23.54 20.69 -9.22
C SER A 327 23.31 21.87 -8.28
N VAL A 328 23.56 21.65 -6.98
CA VAL A 328 23.86 22.77 -6.08
C VAL A 328 25.35 23.05 -6.27
N ARG A 329 25.66 24.09 -7.05
CA ARG A 329 26.98 24.74 -7.00
C ARG A 329 27.17 25.29 -5.59
N ALA A 330 28.23 24.87 -4.92
CA ALA A 330 28.66 25.47 -3.66
C ALA A 330 29.06 26.94 -3.89
N PRO A 331 28.76 27.87 -2.97
CA PRO A 331 29.27 29.22 -3.04
C PRO A 331 30.73 29.27 -2.54
N GLY A 332 31.70 29.63 -3.41
CA GLY A 332 33.02 30.02 -2.92
C GLY A 332 34.28 29.79 -3.75
N ASP A 333 34.27 29.84 -5.10
CA ASP A 333 35.52 29.92 -5.86
C ASP A 333 35.73 31.33 -6.46
N PRO A 334 36.95 31.91 -6.38
CA PRO A 334 37.23 33.28 -6.75
C PRO A 334 37.22 33.53 -8.27
N ILE A 335 36.99 34.81 -8.59
CA ILE A 335 36.62 35.45 -9.86
C ILE A 335 37.34 34.92 -11.11
#